data_AF-A0A5E4JIZ7-F1
#
_entry.id   AF-A0A5E4JIZ7-F1
#
_cell.length_a   1.000
_cell.length_b   1.000
_cell.length_c   1.000
_cell.angle_alpha   90.00
_cell.angle_beta   90.00
_cell.angle_gamma   90.00
#
_symmetry.space_group_name_H-M   'P 1'
#
loop_
_entity.id
_entity.type
_entity.pdbx_description
1 polymer ?
#
loop_
_entity_poly.entity_id
_entity_poly.type
_entity_poly.pdbx_seq_one_letter_code
_entity_poly.pdbx_strand_id
1 'polypeptide(L)'
;MPSKRKQKRKAYGEFTEGDWNAWGERFGKRMEKSASAFGEEMSDAGSRFGRHVQKEWWARTFGAIGPLITSVVGILFFAIGIVVINFVNYFLGSTFVAAVAKFLFDNIYLFFAIFVFSSYKGYLSVVHKMAYELLSPILVGVSFAIAFWSAGWVLRLINTVPKVALIGQISEFFFAEMATILLVVIVLGYVFVVAKRLVFGSRIGKEYF
;
A
#
# COMPACT_ATOMS: atom_id res chain seq x y z
N MET A 1 -35.75 45.07 20.25
CA MET A 1 -35.23 44.38 19.06
C MET A 1 -33.69 44.33 19.12
N PRO A 2 -33.08 43.19 19.51
CA PRO A 2 -31.63 43.09 19.61
C PRO A 2 -31.01 42.88 18.22
N SER A 3 -30.00 43.70 17.92
CA SER A 3 -29.34 43.76 16.61
C SER A 3 -28.65 42.44 16.20
N LYS A 4 -28.88 42.01 14.95
CA LYS A 4 -28.27 40.83 14.29
C LYS A 4 -26.73 40.87 14.18
N ARG A 5 -26.06 41.92 14.70
CA ARG A 5 -24.60 42.09 14.62
C ARG A 5 -23.81 41.38 15.71
N LYS A 6 -24.42 41.03 16.86
CA LYS A 6 -23.68 40.36 17.96
C LYS A 6 -23.51 38.84 17.79
N GLN A 7 -24.22 38.21 16.86
CA GLN A 7 -24.16 36.75 16.68
C GLN A 7 -23.00 36.26 15.79
N LYS A 8 -22.37 37.14 14.99
CA LYS A 8 -21.25 36.76 14.10
C LYS A 8 -19.85 36.82 14.75
N ARG A 9 -19.72 37.30 15.98
CA ARG A 9 -18.41 37.44 16.67
C ARG A 9 -17.95 36.23 17.49
N LYS A 10 -18.77 35.17 17.59
CA LYS A 10 -18.39 33.91 18.26
C LYS A 10 -17.89 32.80 17.31
N ALA A 11 -17.47 33.14 16.10
CA ALA A 11 -17.09 32.14 15.09
C ALA A 11 -15.61 31.70 15.16
N TYR A 12 -14.78 32.37 15.96
CA TYR A 12 -13.35 32.07 16.12
C TYR A 12 -12.93 32.22 17.59
N GLY A 13 -13.68 31.59 18.50
CA GLY A 13 -13.19 31.36 19.86
C GLY A 13 -12.12 30.27 19.85
N GLU A 14 -11.11 30.39 20.70
CA GLU A 14 -10.05 29.41 20.92
C GLU A 14 -10.64 27.99 20.99
N PHE A 15 -10.30 27.17 20.00
CA PHE A 15 -10.71 25.77 19.98
C PHE A 15 -10.12 25.08 21.20
N THR A 16 -10.98 24.54 22.07
CA THR A 16 -10.53 23.80 23.24
C THR A 16 -10.01 22.42 22.83
N GLU A 17 -9.20 21.79 23.68
CA GLU A 17 -8.71 20.42 23.46
C GLU A 17 -9.86 19.41 23.27
N GLY A 18 -11.00 19.66 23.94
CA GLY A 18 -12.24 18.90 23.75
C GLY A 18 -12.87 19.09 22.36
N ASP A 19 -12.78 20.29 21.78
CA ASP A 19 -13.28 20.56 20.43
C ASP A 19 -12.43 19.90 19.35
N TRP A 20 -11.11 19.83 19.55
CA TRP A 20 -10.18 19.10 18.69
C TRP A 20 -10.43 17.60 18.73
N ASN A 21 -10.61 17.02 19.93
CA ASN A 21 -10.96 15.61 20.07
C ASN A 21 -12.31 15.29 19.40
N ALA A 22 -13.32 16.12 19.63
CA ALA A 22 -14.64 15.95 19.01
C ALA A 22 -14.60 16.16 17.48
N TRP A 23 -13.71 17.01 16.97
CA TRP A 23 -13.49 17.16 15.53
C TRP A 23 -12.79 15.92 14.95
N GLY A 24 -11.73 15.44 15.60
CA GLY A 24 -11.00 14.24 15.20
C GLY A 24 -11.87 12.99 15.19
N GLU A 25 -12.74 12.81 16.18
CA GLU A 25 -13.67 11.69 16.25
C GLU A 25 -14.73 11.77 15.14
N ARG A 26 -15.25 12.97 14.85
CA ARG A 26 -16.21 13.20 13.76
C ARG A 26 -15.57 13.01 12.39
N PHE A 27 -14.34 13.47 12.20
CA PHE A 27 -13.56 13.26 11.00
C PHE A 27 -13.25 11.77 10.80
N GLY A 28 -12.80 11.08 11.86
CA GLY A 28 -12.55 9.64 11.88
C GLY A 28 -13.79 8.84 11.47
N LYS A 29 -14.93 9.07 12.10
CA LYS A 29 -16.21 8.41 11.75
C LYS A 29 -16.65 8.71 10.31
N ARG A 30 -16.41 9.92 9.79
CA ARG A 30 -16.73 10.27 8.39
C ARG A 30 -15.80 9.60 7.39
N MET A 31 -14.51 9.52 7.71
CA MET A 31 -13.51 8.83 6.89
C MET A 31 -13.77 7.33 6.89
N GLU A 32 -14.07 6.74 8.05
CA GLU A 32 -14.43 5.33 8.18
C GLU A 32 -15.68 5.01 7.35
N LYS A 33 -16.74 5.85 7.44
CA LYS A 33 -17.96 5.69 6.64
C LYS A 33 -17.73 5.88 5.13
N SER A 34 -16.88 6.84 4.74
CA SER A 34 -16.53 7.04 3.32
C SER A 34 -15.64 5.91 2.78
N ALA A 35 -14.69 5.43 3.58
CA ALA A 35 -13.82 4.32 3.22
C ALA A 35 -14.58 3.00 3.11
N SER A 36 -15.55 2.77 3.99
CA SER A 36 -16.43 1.60 3.91
C SER A 36 -17.38 1.68 2.72
N ALA A 37 -18.03 2.83 2.47
CA ALA A 37 -18.89 3.01 1.29
C ALA A 37 -18.09 2.89 -0.03
N PHE A 38 -16.90 3.49 -0.09
CA PHE A 38 -16.00 3.34 -1.24
C PHE A 38 -15.51 1.90 -1.40
N GLY A 39 -15.23 1.21 -0.29
CA GLY A 39 -14.84 -0.20 -0.27
C GLY A 39 -15.96 -1.11 -0.78
N GLU A 40 -17.21 -0.83 -0.40
CA GLU A 40 -18.40 -1.53 -0.87
C GLU A 40 -18.64 -1.28 -2.37
N GLU A 41 -18.57 -0.02 -2.84
CA GLU A 41 -18.70 0.33 -4.26
C GLU A 41 -17.58 -0.28 -5.12
N MET A 42 -16.33 -0.24 -4.65
CA MET A 42 -15.19 -0.90 -5.30
C MET A 42 -15.33 -2.42 -5.32
N SER A 43 -15.84 -3.01 -4.22
CA SER A 43 -16.12 -4.43 -4.12
C SER A 43 -17.18 -4.86 -5.12
N ASP A 44 -18.27 -4.09 -5.24
CA ASP A 44 -19.40 -4.40 -6.10
C ASP A 44 -19.11 -4.10 -7.59
N ALA A 45 -18.36 -3.04 -7.88
CA ALA A 45 -17.81 -2.81 -9.22
C ALA A 45 -16.82 -3.91 -9.61
N GLY A 46 -15.97 -4.35 -8.68
CA GLY A 46 -14.98 -5.41 -8.87
C GLY A 46 -15.54 -6.84 -8.82
N SER A 47 -16.80 -7.04 -8.41
CA SER A 47 -17.51 -8.32 -8.49
C SER A 47 -18.28 -8.44 -9.81
N ARG A 48 -18.85 -7.34 -10.31
CA ARG A 48 -19.54 -7.26 -11.61
C ARG A 48 -18.58 -7.27 -12.80
N PHE A 49 -17.42 -6.62 -12.69
CA PHE A 49 -16.29 -6.84 -13.58
C PHE A 49 -15.49 -8.03 -13.06
N GLY A 50 -15.81 -9.24 -13.51
CA GLY A 50 -15.11 -10.45 -13.08
C GLY A 50 -13.59 -10.26 -13.16
N ARG A 51 -12.91 -10.14 -12.01
CA ARG A 51 -11.47 -9.80 -11.93
C ARG A 51 -10.60 -10.73 -12.76
N HIS A 52 -11.04 -11.96 -13.00
CA HIS A 52 -10.36 -12.90 -13.89
C HIS A 52 -10.57 -12.55 -15.38
N VAL A 53 -11.82 -12.27 -15.79
CA VAL A 53 -12.16 -11.89 -17.17
C VAL A 53 -11.48 -10.57 -17.57
N GLN A 54 -11.46 -9.58 -16.69
CA GLN A 54 -10.80 -8.29 -16.97
C GLN A 54 -9.28 -8.42 -17.02
N LYS A 55 -8.66 -9.23 -16.13
CA LYS A 55 -7.21 -9.47 -16.16
C LYS A 55 -6.77 -10.24 -17.39
N GLU A 56 -7.52 -11.27 -17.78
CA GLU A 56 -7.22 -12.04 -19.00
C GLU A 56 -7.42 -11.19 -20.26
N TRP A 57 -8.50 -10.41 -20.34
CA TRP A 57 -8.72 -9.48 -21.44
C TRP A 57 -7.61 -8.42 -21.50
N TRP A 58 -7.27 -7.79 -20.38
CA TRP A 58 -6.21 -6.78 -20.31
C TRP A 58 -4.86 -7.34 -20.72
N ALA A 59 -4.51 -8.53 -20.24
CA ALA A 59 -3.27 -9.22 -20.60
C ALA A 59 -3.23 -9.60 -22.09
N ARG A 60 -4.38 -9.97 -22.69
CA ARG A 60 -4.47 -10.25 -24.13
C ARG A 60 -4.36 -8.99 -24.99
N THR A 61 -5.01 -7.90 -24.59
CA THR A 61 -5.05 -6.65 -25.36
C THR A 61 -3.72 -5.91 -25.36
N PHE A 62 -3.09 -5.78 -24.18
CA PHE A 62 -1.87 -4.97 -24.02
C PHE A 62 -0.59 -5.78 -23.85
N GLY A 63 -0.69 -7.11 -23.70
CA GLY A 63 0.46 -8.00 -23.57
C GLY A 63 1.40 -7.58 -22.44
N ALA A 64 2.71 -7.68 -22.70
CA ALA A 64 3.77 -7.32 -21.75
C ALA A 64 3.84 -5.80 -21.46
N ILE A 65 3.22 -4.94 -22.30
CA ILE A 65 3.18 -3.49 -22.07
C ILE A 65 2.08 -3.13 -21.06
N GLY A 66 1.04 -3.96 -20.93
CA GLY A 66 -0.09 -3.75 -20.01
C GLY A 66 0.31 -3.40 -18.58
N PRO A 67 1.22 -4.15 -17.93
CA PRO A 67 1.73 -3.83 -16.60
C PRO A 67 2.37 -2.46 -16.48
N LEU A 68 3.11 -2.02 -17.50
CA LEU A 68 3.74 -0.71 -17.51
C LEU A 68 2.69 0.40 -17.55
N ILE A 69 1.66 0.26 -18.41
CA ILE A 69 0.53 1.20 -18.48
C ILE A 69 -0.17 1.29 -17.12
N THR A 70 -0.51 0.15 -16.51
CA THR A 70 -1.16 0.12 -15.20
C THR A 70 -0.31 0.81 -14.12
N SER A 71 1.02 0.68 -14.19
CA SER A 71 1.93 1.31 -13.25
C SER A 71 2.07 2.81 -13.45
N VAL A 72 2.06 3.28 -14.70
CA VAL A 72 2.01 4.71 -15.04
C VAL A 72 0.71 5.33 -14.54
N VAL A 73 -0.43 4.67 -14.75
CA VAL A 73 -1.72 5.14 -14.22
C VAL A 73 -1.69 5.15 -12.69
N GLY A 74 -1.15 4.10 -12.06
CA GLY A 74 -0.99 4.02 -10.61
C GLY A 74 -0.17 5.16 -10.03
N ILE A 75 0.97 5.50 -10.64
CA ILE A 75 1.81 6.61 -10.16
C ILE A 75 1.16 7.98 -10.39
N LEU A 76 0.36 8.16 -11.45
CA LEU A 76 -0.42 9.38 -11.66
C LEU A 76 -1.43 9.59 -10.52
N PHE A 77 -2.20 8.56 -10.16
CA PHE A 77 -3.12 8.64 -9.02
C PHE A 77 -2.38 8.85 -7.69
N PHE A 78 -1.23 8.20 -7.52
CA PHE A 78 -0.38 8.40 -6.35
C PHE A 78 0.11 9.85 -6.24
N ALA A 79 0.58 10.45 -7.34
CA ALA A 79 1.01 11.84 -7.39
C ALA A 79 -0.14 12.81 -7.06
N ILE A 80 -1.36 12.56 -7.57
CA ILE A 80 -2.56 13.32 -7.19
C ILE A 80 -2.79 13.20 -5.68
N GLY A 81 -2.63 12.01 -5.10
CA GLY A 81 -2.71 11.79 -3.65
C GLY A 81 -1.71 12.65 -2.86
N ILE A 82 -0.45 12.74 -3.31
CA ILE A 82 0.57 13.61 -2.71
C ILE A 82 0.13 15.08 -2.76
N VAL A 83 -0.41 15.54 -3.89
CA VAL A 83 -0.92 16.91 -4.04
C VAL A 83 -2.06 17.18 -3.04
N VAL A 84 -2.99 16.25 -2.88
CA VAL A 84 -4.08 16.36 -1.89
C VAL A 84 -3.54 16.43 -0.46
N ILE A 85 -2.57 15.58 -0.09
CA ILE A 85 -1.94 15.60 1.24
C ILE A 85 -1.24 16.95 1.48
N ASN A 86 -0.50 17.46 0.49
CA ASN A 86 0.15 18.77 0.58
C ASN A 86 -0.86 19.92 0.73
N PHE A 87 -1.97 19.85 -0.02
CA PHE A 87 -3.07 20.81 0.11
C PHE A 87 -3.66 20.79 1.52
N VAL A 88 -3.93 19.62 2.09
CA VAL A 88 -4.39 19.49 3.47
C VAL A 88 -3.36 20.03 4.47
N ASN A 89 -2.08 19.75 4.25
CA ASN A 89 -1.00 20.25 5.09
C ASN A 89 -0.92 21.78 5.11
N TYR A 90 -1.21 22.44 3.99
CA TYR A 90 -1.25 23.91 3.91
C TYR A 90 -2.25 24.51 4.90
N PHE A 91 -3.39 23.85 5.13
CA PHE A 91 -4.37 24.32 6.12
C PHE A 91 -4.04 23.90 7.55
N LEU A 92 -3.47 22.71 7.74
CA LEU A 92 -3.18 22.17 9.07
C LEU A 92 -1.87 22.69 9.68
N GLY A 93 -0.87 23.04 8.86
CA GLY A 93 0.47 23.39 9.32
C GLY A 93 1.16 22.28 10.11
N SER A 94 0.82 21.00 9.87
CA SER A 94 1.28 19.87 10.66
C SER A 94 2.66 19.38 10.20
N THR A 95 3.64 19.36 11.10
CA THR A 95 4.99 18.84 10.82
C THR A 95 4.96 17.36 10.43
N PHE A 96 4.06 16.57 11.03
CA PHE A 96 3.85 15.17 10.68
C PHE A 96 3.33 15.01 9.25
N VAL A 97 2.28 15.74 8.88
CA VAL A 97 1.71 15.65 7.52
C VAL A 97 2.72 16.13 6.47
N ALA A 98 3.50 17.17 6.77
CA ALA A 98 4.61 17.61 5.94
C ALA A 98 5.67 16.51 5.73
N ALA A 99 6.04 15.80 6.81
CA ALA A 99 7.01 14.70 6.76
C ALA A 99 6.49 13.52 5.91
N VAL A 100 5.20 13.18 6.05
CA VAL A 100 4.55 12.15 5.23
C VAL A 100 4.55 12.55 3.75
N ALA A 101 4.13 13.77 3.42
CA ALA A 101 4.11 14.25 2.04
C ALA A 101 5.51 14.23 1.40
N LYS A 102 6.52 14.71 2.15
CA LYS A 102 7.92 14.67 1.73
C LYS A 102 8.40 13.24 1.50
N PHE A 103 8.12 12.31 2.42
CA PHE A 103 8.47 10.91 2.26
C PHE A 103 7.88 10.29 0.98
N LEU A 104 6.59 10.51 0.72
CA LEU A 104 5.93 9.98 -0.48
C LEU A 104 6.54 10.56 -1.76
N PHE A 105 6.86 11.87 -1.75
CA PHE A 105 7.47 12.54 -2.89
C PHE A 105 8.92 12.09 -3.13
N ASP A 106 9.74 12.04 -2.08
CA ASP A 106 11.14 11.63 -2.16
C ASP A 106 11.30 10.18 -2.64
N ASN A 107 10.31 9.32 -2.36
CA ASN A 107 10.33 7.90 -2.73
C ASN A 107 9.42 7.58 -3.93
N ILE A 108 9.00 8.58 -4.71
CA ILE A 108 8.05 8.38 -5.82
C ILE A 108 8.55 7.34 -6.84
N TYR A 109 9.86 7.30 -7.10
CA TYR A 109 10.47 6.32 -8.00
C TYR A 109 10.42 4.89 -7.44
N LEU A 110 10.53 4.71 -6.12
CA LEU A 110 10.37 3.41 -5.48
C LEU A 110 8.92 2.94 -5.55
N PHE A 111 7.95 3.82 -5.31
CA PHE A 111 6.54 3.49 -5.50
C PHE A 111 6.22 3.10 -6.94
N PHE A 112 6.82 3.79 -7.92
CA PHE A 112 6.72 3.39 -9.32
C PHE A 112 7.28 1.98 -9.55
N ALA A 113 8.47 1.68 -9.02
CA ALA A 113 9.05 0.34 -9.11
C ALA A 113 8.16 -0.73 -8.43
N ILE A 114 7.53 -0.41 -7.30
CA ILE A 114 6.58 -1.30 -6.59
C ILE A 114 5.34 -1.55 -7.43
N PHE A 115 4.78 -0.52 -8.09
CA PHE A 115 3.64 -0.66 -9.00
C PHE A 115 3.99 -1.51 -10.22
N VAL A 116 5.15 -1.29 -10.83
CA VAL A 116 5.68 -2.10 -11.94
C VAL A 116 5.81 -3.54 -11.49
N PHE A 117 6.52 -3.79 -10.39
CA PHE A 117 6.72 -5.12 -9.83
C PHE A 117 5.39 -5.83 -9.56
N SER A 118 4.44 -5.15 -8.92
CA SER A 118 3.13 -5.71 -8.57
C SER A 118 2.29 -6.04 -9.81
N SER A 119 2.33 -5.17 -10.81
CA SER A 119 1.61 -5.36 -12.08
C SER A 119 2.20 -6.52 -12.89
N TYR A 120 3.53 -6.63 -12.97
CA TYR A 120 4.20 -7.73 -13.65
C TYR A 120 4.02 -9.06 -12.92
N LYS A 121 4.07 -9.07 -11.58
CA LYS A 121 3.71 -10.25 -10.78
C LYS A 121 2.31 -10.74 -11.11
N GLY A 122 1.33 -9.83 -11.20
CA GLY A 122 -0.03 -10.13 -11.63
C GLY A 122 -0.10 -10.70 -13.04
N TYR A 123 0.58 -10.07 -13.99
CA TYR A 123 0.63 -10.53 -15.39
C TYR A 123 1.23 -11.92 -15.54
N LEU A 124 2.39 -12.17 -14.92
CA LEU A 124 3.06 -13.47 -14.96
C LEU A 124 2.19 -14.59 -14.38
N SER A 125 1.44 -14.30 -13.31
CA SER A 125 0.53 -15.30 -12.71
C SER A 125 -0.60 -15.74 -13.65
N VAL A 126 -0.99 -14.89 -14.62
CA VAL A 126 -2.05 -15.19 -15.58
C VAL A 126 -1.46 -15.84 -16.84
N VAL A 127 -0.43 -15.22 -17.43
CA VAL A 127 0.09 -15.61 -18.75
C VAL A 127 1.10 -16.75 -18.68
N HIS A 128 1.98 -16.77 -17.67
CA HIS A 128 3.08 -17.72 -17.58
C HIS A 128 3.07 -18.47 -16.24
N LYS A 129 2.00 -19.23 -15.98
CA LYS A 129 1.78 -19.94 -14.71
C LYS A 129 2.99 -20.76 -14.25
N MET A 130 3.61 -21.53 -15.15
CA MET A 130 4.77 -22.37 -14.82
C MET A 130 6.01 -21.55 -14.42
N ALA A 131 6.31 -20.46 -15.15
CA ALA A 131 7.41 -19.56 -14.81
C ALA A 131 7.12 -18.81 -13.50
N TYR A 132 5.87 -18.39 -13.30
CA TYR A 132 5.41 -17.76 -12.08
C TYR A 132 5.59 -18.66 -10.86
N GLU A 133 5.26 -19.95 -10.94
CA GLU A 133 5.48 -20.89 -9.84
C GLU A 133 6.96 -21.01 -9.45
N LEU A 134 7.85 -21.06 -10.44
CA LEU A 134 9.30 -21.18 -10.21
C LEU A 134 9.90 -19.88 -9.63
N LEU A 135 9.40 -18.72 -10.07
CA LEU A 135 9.81 -17.40 -9.57
C LEU A 135 9.07 -17.00 -8.29
N SER A 136 8.01 -17.70 -7.89
CA SER A 136 7.15 -17.31 -6.78
C SER A 136 7.91 -17.10 -5.46
N PRO A 137 8.94 -17.89 -5.07
CA PRO A 137 9.70 -17.62 -3.85
C PRO A 137 10.41 -16.26 -3.87
N ILE A 138 11.00 -15.90 -5.01
CA ILE A 138 11.66 -14.61 -5.21
C ILE A 138 10.63 -13.47 -5.16
N LEU A 139 9.51 -13.63 -5.88
CA LEU A 139 8.45 -12.62 -5.90
C LEU A 139 7.84 -12.39 -4.52
N VAL A 140 7.67 -13.45 -3.73
CA VAL A 140 7.22 -13.37 -2.33
C VAL A 140 8.28 -12.69 -1.47
N GLY A 141 9.55 -13.09 -1.57
CA GLY A 141 10.66 -12.45 -0.86
C GLY A 141 10.73 -10.94 -1.10
N VAL A 142 10.68 -10.51 -2.36
CA VAL A 142 10.66 -9.08 -2.72
C VAL A 142 9.42 -8.38 -2.16
N SER A 143 8.25 -9.02 -2.20
CA SER A 143 7.02 -8.45 -1.59
C SER A 143 7.19 -8.26 -0.08
N PHE A 144 7.83 -9.20 0.61
CA PHE A 144 8.14 -9.10 2.04
C PHE A 144 9.13 -7.97 2.32
N ALA A 145 10.21 -7.86 1.54
CA ALA A 145 11.16 -6.76 1.69
C ALA A 145 10.50 -5.38 1.52
N ILE A 146 9.62 -5.23 0.53
CA ILE A 146 8.83 -4.00 0.34
C ILE A 146 7.95 -3.71 1.57
N ALA A 147 7.31 -4.73 2.15
CA ALA A 147 6.46 -4.57 3.33
C ALA A 147 7.27 -4.15 4.56
N PHE A 148 8.42 -4.78 4.82
CA PHE A 148 9.33 -4.43 5.91
C PHE A 148 9.91 -3.03 5.74
N TRP A 149 10.35 -2.68 4.54
CA TRP A 149 10.81 -1.33 4.21
C TRP A 149 9.73 -0.28 4.48
N SER A 150 8.49 -0.56 4.05
CA SER A 150 7.34 0.33 4.29
C SER A 150 7.05 0.48 5.79
N ALA A 151 7.07 -0.63 6.55
CA ALA A 151 6.88 -0.62 7.99
C ALA A 151 7.99 0.18 8.72
N GLY A 152 9.25 0.02 8.30
CA GLY A 152 10.38 0.79 8.81
C GLY A 152 10.19 2.29 8.62
N TRP A 153 9.72 2.72 7.44
CA TRP A 153 9.41 4.13 7.18
C TRP A 153 8.22 4.64 7.96
N VAL A 154 7.14 3.85 8.10
CA VAL A 154 5.99 4.22 8.94
C VAL A 154 6.43 4.44 10.38
N LEU A 155 7.22 3.54 10.96
CA LEU A 155 7.76 3.72 12.31
C LEU A 155 8.63 4.96 12.41
N ARG A 156 9.48 5.23 11.41
CA ARG A 156 10.32 6.43 11.37
C ARG A 156 9.49 7.70 11.32
N LEU A 157 8.42 7.72 10.52
CA LEU A 157 7.50 8.85 10.41
C LEU A 157 6.73 9.07 11.71
N ILE A 158 6.22 8.00 12.33
CA ILE A 158 5.57 8.08 13.64
C ILE A 158 6.54 8.63 14.69
N ASN A 159 7.81 8.23 14.65
CA ASN A 159 8.82 8.67 15.62
C ASN A 159 9.27 10.12 15.47
N THR A 160 8.84 10.85 14.44
CA THR A 160 9.24 12.25 14.21
C THR A 160 8.77 13.18 15.34
N VAL A 161 7.62 12.89 15.95
CA VAL A 161 7.02 13.71 17.02
C VAL A 161 7.45 13.24 18.41
N PRO A 162 7.23 11.97 18.82
CA PRO A 162 7.48 11.56 20.20
C PRO A 162 8.96 11.26 20.48
N LYS A 163 9.80 11.09 19.43
CA LYS A 163 11.25 10.84 19.54
C LYS A 163 11.63 9.74 20.54
N VAL A 164 10.85 8.67 20.56
CA VAL A 164 11.07 7.52 21.44
C VAL A 164 12.23 6.68 20.88
N ALA A 165 13.26 6.47 21.68
CA ALA A 165 14.45 5.72 21.28
C ALA A 165 14.11 4.30 20.79
N LEU A 166 13.20 3.60 21.47
CA LEU A 166 12.78 2.25 21.11
C LEU A 166 12.15 2.17 19.71
N ILE A 167 11.30 3.13 19.34
CA ILE A 167 10.68 3.16 18.00
C ILE A 167 11.74 3.39 16.92
N GLY A 168 12.72 4.25 17.19
CA GLY A 168 13.88 4.47 16.32
C GLY A 168 14.69 3.20 16.11
N GLN A 169 15.03 2.49 17.19
CA GLN A 169 15.79 1.23 17.12
C GLN A 169 15.07 0.15 16.33
N ILE A 170 13.74 -0.01 16.49
CA ILE A 170 12.95 -0.98 15.72
C ILE A 170 12.95 -0.62 14.23
N SER A 171 12.80 0.67 13.91
CA SER A 171 12.86 1.17 12.53
C SER A 171 14.22 0.87 11.89
N GLU A 172 15.32 1.18 12.59
CA GLU A 172 16.70 0.90 12.15
C GLU A 172 16.95 -0.60 11.95
N PHE A 173 16.46 -1.43 12.88
CA PHE A 173 16.54 -2.89 12.76
C PHE A 173 15.88 -3.40 11.47
N PHE A 174 14.70 -2.90 11.09
CA PHE A 174 14.06 -3.29 9.83
C PHE A 174 14.88 -2.92 8.60
N PHE A 175 15.59 -1.79 8.61
CA PHE A 175 16.46 -1.41 7.49
C PHE A 175 17.75 -2.23 7.47
N ALA A 176 18.34 -2.52 8.63
CA ALA A 176 19.57 -3.29 8.75
C ALA A 176 19.39 -4.76 8.32
N GLU A 177 18.30 -5.39 8.76
CA GLU A 177 18.06 -6.82 8.54
C GLU A 177 17.28 -7.14 7.26
N MET A 178 16.98 -6.13 6.43
CA MET A 178 16.15 -6.31 5.24
C MET A 178 16.72 -7.37 4.29
N ALA A 179 18.04 -7.39 4.10
CA ALA A 179 18.72 -8.36 3.24
C ALA A 179 18.65 -9.78 3.83
N THR A 180 18.85 -9.92 5.15
CA THR A 180 18.76 -11.19 5.88
C THR A 180 17.35 -11.77 5.77
N ILE A 181 16.33 -10.96 6.06
CA ILE A 181 14.91 -11.36 5.99
C ILE A 181 14.56 -11.77 4.56
N LEU A 182 14.98 -11.00 3.54
CA LEU A 182 14.75 -11.34 2.14
C LEU A 182 15.34 -12.71 1.79
N LEU A 183 16.58 -12.98 2.16
CA LEU A 183 17.26 -14.24 1.88
C LEU A 183 16.56 -15.41 2.57
N VAL A 184 16.21 -15.26 3.85
CA VAL A 184 15.49 -16.30 4.62
C VAL A 184 14.15 -16.62 3.97
N VAL A 185 13.36 -15.62 3.59
CA VAL A 185 12.06 -15.83 2.94
C VAL A 185 12.22 -16.53 1.58
N ILE A 186 13.23 -16.17 0.80
CA ILE A 186 13.51 -16.83 -0.49
C ILE A 186 13.87 -18.29 -0.28
N VAL A 187 14.80 -18.58 0.64
CA VAL A 187 15.24 -19.96 0.94
C VAL A 187 14.06 -20.81 1.41
N LEU A 188 13.28 -20.32 2.38
CA LEU A 188 12.10 -21.03 2.88
C LEU A 188 11.05 -21.25 1.77
N GLY A 189 10.84 -20.25 0.92
CA GLY A 189 9.95 -20.36 -0.23
C GLY A 189 10.37 -21.45 -1.21
N TYR A 190 11.67 -21.56 -1.52
CA TYR A 190 12.20 -22.62 -2.37
C TYR A 190 12.09 -24.00 -1.74
N VAL A 191 12.39 -24.12 -0.43
CA VAL A 191 12.20 -25.37 0.33
C VAL A 191 10.75 -25.84 0.21
N PHE A 192 9.78 -24.93 0.36
CA PHE A 192 8.36 -25.25 0.23
C PHE A 192 7.98 -25.71 -1.19
N VAL A 193 8.47 -25.03 -2.23
CA VAL A 193 8.21 -25.41 -3.64
C VAL A 193 8.77 -26.80 -3.94
N VAL A 194 9.98 -27.11 -3.48
CA VAL A 194 10.61 -28.43 -3.68
C VAL A 194 9.85 -29.51 -2.90
N ALA A 195 9.55 -29.28 -1.62
CA ALA A 195 8.80 -30.22 -0.79
C ALA A 195 7.42 -30.53 -1.40
N LYS A 196 6.70 -29.51 -1.89
CA LYS A 196 5.43 -29.69 -2.60
C LYS A 196 5.59 -30.59 -3.83
N ARG A 197 6.63 -30.39 -4.64
CA ARG A 197 6.89 -31.23 -5.83
C ARG A 197 7.20 -32.68 -5.47
N LEU A 198 7.97 -32.92 -4.41
CA LEU A 198 8.29 -34.29 -3.96
C LEU A 198 7.04 -35.03 -3.45
N VAL A 199 6.23 -34.36 -2.62
CA VAL A 199 5.04 -34.98 -2.02
C VAL A 199 3.95 -35.22 -3.07
N PHE A 200 3.65 -34.24 -3.92
CA PHE A 200 2.54 -34.32 -4.87
C PHE A 200 2.93 -34.88 -6.24
N GLY A 201 4.19 -34.71 -6.68
CA GLY A 201 4.69 -35.28 -7.94
C GLY A 201 4.70 -36.80 -7.94
N SER A 202 4.85 -37.43 -6.77
CA SER A 202 4.78 -38.90 -6.64
C SER A 202 3.40 -39.50 -6.89
N ARG A 203 2.31 -38.70 -6.83
CA ARG A 203 0.94 -39.18 -7.07
C ARG A 203 0.56 -39.18 -8.55
N ILE A 204 1.04 -38.22 -9.33
CA ILE A 204 0.68 -38.09 -10.75
C ILE A 204 1.39 -39.16 -11.60
N GLY A 205 2.57 -39.64 -11.18
CA GLY A 205 3.29 -40.70 -11.89
C GLY A 205 2.66 -42.11 -11.81
N LYS A 206 1.63 -42.33 -10.97
CA LYS A 206 1.00 -43.63 -10.77
C LYS A 206 -0.31 -43.85 -11.54
N GLU A 207 -0.87 -42.82 -12.18
CA GLU A 207 -2.10 -42.97 -12.97
C GLU A 207 -1.83 -43.14 -14.48
N TYR A 208 -0.55 -43.09 -14.88
CA TYR A 208 -0.13 -43.19 -16.29
C TYR A 208 0.84 -44.36 -16.56
N PHE A 209 1.06 -45.25 -15.59
CA PHE A 209 1.78 -46.52 -15.72
C PHE A 209 1.11 -47.58 -14.85
#